data_AF-G0A3W2-F1
#
_entry.id   AF-G0A3W2-F1
#
_cell.length_a   1.000
_cell.length_b   1.000
_cell.length_c   1.000
_cell.angle_alpha   90.00
_cell.angle_beta   90.00
_cell.angle_gamma   90.00
#
_symmetry.space_group_name_H-M   'P 1'
#
loop_
_entity.id
_entity.type
_entity.pdbx_description
1 polymer ?
#
loop_
_entity_poly.entity_id
_entity_poly.type
_entity_poly.pdbx_seq_one_letter_code
_entity_poly.pdbx_strand_id
1 'polypeptide(L)' 'MKKVRKMGCCSRCGDEMSDEELALLMGATCALCNHMQQEALQIRQEQPESAVSLPLLHAASVNVR' A
#
# COMPACT_ATOMS: atom_id res chain seq x y z
N MET A 1 -1.07 1.63 39.83
CA MET A 1 -1.10 2.50 38.63
C MET A 1 -0.88 1.62 37.40
N LYS A 2 -1.87 1.44 36.52
CA LYS A 2 -1.69 0.71 35.24
C LYS A 2 -0.98 1.65 34.27
N LYS A 3 0.23 1.30 33.82
CA LYS A 3 0.93 2.02 32.75
C LYS A 3 0.21 1.68 31.45
N VAL A 4 -0.53 2.63 30.88
CA VAL A 4 -1.08 2.50 29.53
C VAL A 4 0.11 2.63 28.58
N ARG A 5 0.48 1.54 27.89
CA ARG A 5 1.47 1.61 26.81
C ARG A 5 0.88 2.48 25.70
N LYS A 6 1.63 3.45 25.18
CA LYS A 6 1.20 4.17 23.98
C LYS A 6 1.34 3.18 22.82
N MET A 7 0.23 2.81 22.20
CA MET A 7 0.26 2.07 20.93
C MET A 7 0.26 3.11 19.81
N GLY A 8 1.17 2.94 18.87
CA GLY A 8 1.19 3.72 17.64
C GLY A 8 0.27 3.07 16.62
N CYS A 9 -0.30 3.82 15.69
CA CYS A 9 -1.07 3.26 14.58
C CYS A 9 -0.30 3.40 13.28
N CYS A 10 -0.42 2.43 12.39
CA CYS A 10 0.09 2.51 11.03
C CYS A 10 -0.63 3.67 10.31
N SER A 11 0.13 4.60 9.75
CA SER A 11 -0.43 5.75 9.03
C SER A 11 -1.12 5.39 7.71
N ARG A 12 -0.91 4.18 7.20
CA ARG A 12 -1.49 3.67 5.96
C ARG A 12 -2.80 2.91 6.16
N CYS A 13 -2.81 1.94 7.08
CA CYS A 13 -3.94 1.02 7.26
C CYS A 13 -4.62 1.15 8.63
N GLY A 14 -4.10 1.98 9.54
CA GLY A 14 -4.67 2.19 10.87
C GLY A 14 -4.40 1.06 11.87
N ASP A 15 -3.65 0.03 11.45
CA ASP A 15 -3.33 -1.13 12.29
C ASP A 15 -2.54 -0.71 13.54
N GLU A 16 -2.91 -1.27 14.69
CA GLU A 16 -2.23 -0.99 15.95
C GLU A 16 -0.87 -1.67 15.99
N MET A 17 0.17 -0.88 16.27
CA MET A 17 1.55 -1.31 16.35
C MET A 17 2.09 -1.06 17.76
N SER A 18 2.88 -2.01 18.23
CA SER A 18 3.67 -1.82 19.44
C SER A 18 4.79 -0.79 19.22
N ASP A 19 5.28 -0.20 20.31
CA ASP A 19 6.47 0.68 20.27
C ASP A 19 7.69 -0.05 19.68
N GLU A 20 7.77 -1.36 19.87
CA GLU A 20 8.86 -2.22 19.39
C GLU A 20 8.83 -2.33 17.86
N GLU A 21 7.65 -2.60 17.30
CA GLU A 21 7.43 -2.64 15.85
C GLU A 21 7.67 -1.27 15.23
N LEU A 22 7.18 -0.20 15.87
CA LEU A 22 7.39 1.17 15.39
C LEU A 22 8.88 1.56 15.39
N ALA A 23 9.66 1.11 16.38
CA ALA A 23 11.09 1.39 16.46
C ALA A 23 11.92 0.61 15.41
N LEU A 24 11.46 -0.58 15.01
CA LEU A 24 12.11 -1.42 14.00
C LEU A 24 11.82 -0.95 12.56
N LEU A 25 10.71 -0.25 12.37
CA LEU A 25 10.28 0.23 11.05
C LEU A 25 10.87 1.63 10.80
N MET A 26 11.58 1.82 9.70
CA MET A 26 12.12 3.13 9.27
C MET A 26 11.03 4.13 8.81
N GLY A 27 9.80 4.02 9.33
CA GLY A 27 8.65 4.85 8.98
C GLY A 27 7.38 4.40 9.70
N ALA A 28 6.34 5.22 9.68
CA ALA A 28 5.07 4.96 10.37
C ALA A 28 4.16 3.94 9.66
N THR A 29 4.72 2.98 8.91
CA THR A 29 3.97 1.98 8.15
C THR A 29 4.25 0.58 8.68
N CYS A 30 3.21 -0.18 9.01
CA CYS A 30 3.34 -1.54 9.55
C CYS A 30 4.06 -2.51 8.60
N ALA A 31 4.53 -3.62 9.17
CA ALA A 31 5.22 -4.69 8.44
C ALA A 31 4.40 -5.21 7.26
N LEU A 32 3.07 -5.36 7.42
CA LEU A 32 2.19 -5.79 6.33
C LEU A 32 2.17 -4.79 5.17
N CYS A 33 2.00 -3.49 5.47
CA CYS A 33 2.03 -2.45 4.46
C CYS A 33 3.38 -2.38 3.73
N ASN A 34 4.48 -2.65 4.43
CA ASN A 34 5.81 -2.72 3.84
C ASN A 34 5.93 -3.94 2.91
N HIS A 35 5.51 -5.11 3.38
CA HIS A 35 5.51 -6.35 2.60
C HIS A 35 4.71 -6.22 1.29
N MET A 36 3.49 -5.70 1.36
CA MET A 36 2.67 -5.50 0.16
C MET A 36 3.33 -4.55 -0.86
N GLN A 37 4.05 -3.53 -0.39
CA GLN A 37 4.79 -2.64 -1.27
C GLN A 37 5.98 -3.36 -1.92
N GLN A 38 6.69 -4.21 -1.18
CA GLN A 38 7.80 -5.01 -1.73
C GLN A 38 7.30 -6.04 -2.75
N GLU A 39 6.20 -6.74 -2.45
CA GLU A 39 5.58 -7.69 -3.36
C GLU A 39 5.12 -7.02 -4.66
N ALA A 40 4.49 -5.85 -4.58
CA ALA A 40 4.12 -5.07 -5.76
C ALA A 40 5.35 -4.64 -6.60
N LEU A 41 6.47 -4.30 -5.96
CA LEU A 41 7.72 -3.99 -6.65
C LEU A 41 8.34 -5.22 -7.30
N GLN A 42 8.23 -6.38 -6.67
CA GLN A 42 8.71 -7.65 -7.20
C GLN A 42 7.91 -8.06 -8.44
N ILE A 43 6.58 -8.01 -8.37
CA ILE A 43 5.69 -8.28 -9.52
C ILE A 43 6.03 -7.36 -10.71
N ARG A 44 6.30 -6.07 -10.45
CA ARG A 44 6.72 -5.13 -11.51
C ARG A 44 8.06 -5.49 -12.15
N GLN A 45 9.00 -6.02 -11.37
CA GLN A 45 10.31 -6.43 -11.90
C GLN A 45 10.22 -7.74 -12.68
N GLU A 46 9.33 -8.66 -12.27
CA GLU A 46 9.14 -9.95 -12.94
C GLU A 46 8.32 -9.84 -14.23
N GLN A 47 7.60 -8.72 -14.44
CA GLN A 47 6.83 -8.47 -15.68
C GLN A 47 7.14 -7.09 -16.30
N PRO A 48 8.30 -6.91 -16.95
CA PRO A 48 8.60 -5.67 -17.68
C PRO A 48 7.70 -5.47 -18.92
N GLU A 49 6.98 -6.50 -19.37
CA GLU A 49 6.26 -6.50 -20.66
C GLU A 49 4.74 -6.29 -20.55
N SER A 50 4.17 -6.33 -19.34
CA SER A 50 2.71 -6.23 -19.14
C SER A 50 2.22 -4.79 -18.88
N ALA A 51 3.04 -3.80 -19.25
CA ALA A 51 2.75 -2.38 -19.11
C ALA A 51 2.36 -1.69 -20.43
N VAL A 52 1.78 -2.39 -21.40
CA VAL A 52 1.05 -1.76 -22.51
C VAL A 52 -0.17 -2.59 -22.86
N SER A 53 -1.29 -2.32 -22.21
CA SER A 53 -2.63 -2.20 -22.81
C SER A 53 -3.69 -2.13 -21.71
N LEU A 54 -3.76 -1.01 -20.99
CA LEU A 54 -5.09 -0.52 -20.62
C LEU A 54 -5.66 0.12 -21.88
N PRO A 55 -6.75 -0.40 -22.49
CA PRO A 55 -7.51 0.42 -23.42
C PRO A 55 -8.08 1.58 -22.60
N LEU A 56 -7.53 2.76 -22.83
CA LEU A 56 -8.16 4.03 -22.49
C LEU A 56 -9.61 3.97 -23.02
N LEU A 57 -10.56 3.75 -22.12
CA LEU A 57 -11.98 3.98 -22.36
C LEU A 57 -12.16 5.49 -22.57
N HIS A 58 -11.84 5.97 -23.77
CA HIS A 58 -12.20 7.31 -24.18
C HIS A 58 -13.48 7.29 -25.01
N ALA A 59 -14.45 8.01 -24.44
CA ALA A 59 -15.55 8.70 -25.08
C ALA A 59 -16.67 7.83 -25.66
N ALA A 60 -17.68 7.63 -24.81
CA ALA A 60 -19.06 7.69 -25.25
C ALA A 60 -19.32 9.01 -26.01
N SER A 61 -19.87 8.91 -27.22
CA SER A 61 -20.85 9.85 -27.77
C SER A 61 -21.60 9.13 -28.89
N VAL A 62 -22.75 8.58 -28.51
CA VAL A 62 -23.76 8.08 -29.44
C VAL A 62 -24.24 9.29 -30.26
N ASN A 63 -23.93 9.34 -31.55
CA ASN A 63 -24.56 10.28 -32.46
C ASN A 63 -25.63 9.52 -33.26
N VAL A 64 -26.86 9.51 -32.74
CA VAL A 64 -28.03 9.04 -33.49
C VAL A 64 -28.39 10.15 -34.48
N ARG A 65 -28.28 9.85 -35.77
CA ARG A 65 -28.93 10.62 -36.83
C ARG A 65 -30.34 10.11 -37.04
#